data_AF-A0A453AFR2-F1
#
_entry.id   AF-A0A453AFR2-F1
#
_cell.length_a   1.000
_cell.length_b   1.000
_cell.length_c   1.000
_cell.angle_alpha   90.00
_cell.angle_beta   90.00
_cell.angle_gamma   90.00
#
_symmetry.space_group_name_H-M   'P 1'
#
loop_
_entity.id
_entity.type
_entity.pdbx_description
1 polymer ?
#
loop_
_entity_poly.entity_id
_entity_poly.type
_entity_poly.pdbx_seq_one_letter_code
_entity_poly.pdbx_strand_id
1 'polypeptide(L)'
;RVTGDGICGSLRAADPADACAPVRAAPGGSGGMAFVLIARGNCSFEGKVRAAQRAGFDAALVHDDEDKASLYSMVGDPEGIHIPAVFVSKMAGETLKKFARGEDGECCINSSMDETAGTVLVMSFVSLVVIISVVASFLFARNCRLLRHGVDNRPPYIKKHVVEKLPSVVYKAPCSSGNNCEEACAICLEDYDNGDMLRLLPCKHEFHVECIDPWLTKWGTFCPVCKLEVLTGE
;
A
#
# COMPACT_ATOMS: atom_id res chain seq x y z
N ARG A 1 -13.03 -38.91 6.24
CA ARG A 1 -12.72 -37.45 6.19
C ARG A 1 -11.22 -37.29 6.24
N VAL A 2 -10.64 -36.35 5.49
CA VAL A 2 -9.18 -36.08 5.47
C VAL A 2 -8.89 -34.92 6.43
N THR A 3 -7.89 -35.04 7.31
CA THR A 3 -7.50 -34.02 8.29
C THR A 3 -6.15 -33.40 7.92
N GLY A 4 -6.04 -32.06 7.97
CA GLY A 4 -4.77 -31.33 7.91
C GLY A 4 -3.99 -31.51 6.62
N ASP A 5 -2.95 -32.35 6.67
CA ASP A 5 -1.85 -32.44 5.70
C ASP A 5 -2.20 -33.15 4.39
N GLY A 6 -3.46 -33.57 4.22
CA GLY A 6 -3.88 -34.39 3.08
C GLY A 6 -3.52 -35.87 3.25
N ILE A 7 -3.98 -36.71 2.32
CA ILE A 7 -3.60 -38.13 2.25
C ILE A 7 -3.11 -38.45 0.84
N CYS A 8 -2.04 -39.22 0.73
CA CYS A 8 -1.48 -39.66 -0.55
C CYS A 8 -1.43 -41.19 -0.62
N GLY A 9 -1.65 -41.72 -1.81
CA GLY A 9 -1.66 -43.16 -2.03
C GLY A 9 -1.48 -43.54 -3.49
N SER A 10 -1.11 -44.80 -3.71
CA SER A 10 -1.00 -45.37 -5.06
C SER A 10 -2.36 -45.42 -5.73
N LEU A 11 -2.48 -44.88 -6.94
CA LEU A 11 -3.74 -44.79 -7.66
C LEU A 11 -3.91 -45.95 -8.64
N ARG A 12 -5.07 -46.62 -8.59
CA ARG A 12 -5.43 -47.71 -9.52
C ARG A 12 -6.81 -47.50 -10.13
N ALA A 13 -6.96 -47.84 -11.40
CA ALA A 13 -8.27 -47.90 -12.02
C ALA A 13 -9.07 -49.09 -11.46
N ALA A 14 -10.36 -48.89 -11.19
CA ALA A 14 -11.27 -49.96 -10.77
C ALA A 14 -11.45 -51.01 -11.87
N ASP A 15 -11.62 -52.26 -11.46
CA ASP A 15 -12.01 -53.37 -12.32
C ASP A 15 -13.11 -54.17 -11.61
N PRO A 16 -14.38 -54.10 -12.08
CA PRO A 16 -14.86 -53.32 -13.24
C PRO A 16 -14.80 -51.80 -13.01
N ALA A 17 -14.68 -51.05 -14.10
CA ALA A 17 -14.44 -49.59 -14.05
C ALA A 17 -15.55 -48.80 -13.33
N ASP A 18 -16.78 -49.29 -13.33
CA ASP A 18 -17.92 -48.65 -12.68
C ASP A 18 -18.10 -49.07 -11.20
N ALA A 19 -17.34 -50.06 -10.71
CA ALA A 19 -17.46 -50.61 -9.36
C ALA A 19 -18.88 -51.06 -8.96
N CYS A 20 -19.75 -51.39 -9.91
CA CYS A 20 -21.12 -51.84 -9.63
C CYS A 20 -21.20 -53.35 -9.35
N ALA A 21 -20.16 -54.09 -9.69
CA ALA A 21 -19.90 -55.45 -9.26
C ALA A 21 -18.68 -55.48 -8.30
N PRO A 22 -18.40 -56.61 -7.62
CA PRO A 22 -17.26 -56.72 -6.72
C PRO A 22 -15.95 -56.29 -7.40
N VAL A 23 -15.33 -55.25 -6.85
CA VAL A 23 -14.09 -54.68 -7.37
C VAL A 23 -12.92 -55.59 -7.01
N ARG A 24 -11.96 -55.73 -7.92
CA ARG A 24 -10.71 -56.42 -7.65
C ARG A 24 -10.02 -55.85 -6.39
N ALA A 25 -9.60 -56.73 -5.50
CA ALA A 25 -9.00 -56.35 -4.22
C ALA A 25 -7.77 -55.44 -4.40
N ALA A 26 -7.59 -54.52 -3.47
CA ALA A 26 -6.40 -53.69 -3.38
C ALA A 26 -5.15 -54.58 -3.20
N PRO A 27 -3.99 -54.19 -3.77
CA PRO A 27 -2.75 -54.94 -3.57
C PRO A 27 -2.36 -54.93 -2.09
N GLY A 28 -2.47 -56.08 -1.42
CA GLY A 28 -1.93 -56.22 -0.07
C GLY A 28 -0.41 -56.35 -0.13
N GLY A 29 0.33 -55.42 0.47
CA GLY A 29 1.76 -55.65 0.73
C GLY A 29 2.73 -54.47 0.72
N SER A 30 2.29 -53.24 0.43
CA SER A 30 3.13 -52.06 0.62
C SER A 30 2.50 -51.21 1.71
N GLY A 31 3.24 -50.77 2.73
CA GLY A 31 2.73 -49.97 3.85
C GLY A 31 2.24 -48.56 3.47
N GLY A 32 1.83 -48.34 2.22
CA GLY A 32 1.25 -47.11 1.71
C GLY A 32 -0.23 -47.28 1.38
N MET A 33 -0.95 -46.15 1.30
CA MET A 33 -2.38 -46.16 1.02
C MET A 33 -2.67 -46.55 -0.44
N ALA A 34 -3.76 -47.27 -0.65
CA ALA A 34 -4.24 -47.68 -1.96
C ALA A 34 -5.52 -46.91 -2.32
N PHE A 35 -5.47 -46.12 -3.38
CA PHE A 35 -6.60 -45.34 -3.88
C PHE A 35 -7.17 -45.95 -5.15
N VAL A 36 -8.48 -45.86 -5.33
CA VAL A 36 -9.17 -46.36 -6.51
C VAL A 36 -9.86 -45.25 -7.30
N LEU A 37 -9.69 -45.27 -8.62
CA LEU A 37 -10.37 -44.42 -9.57
C LEU A 37 -11.54 -45.18 -10.21
N ILE A 38 -12.75 -44.65 -10.06
CA ILE A 38 -14.01 -45.29 -10.47
C ILE A 38 -14.75 -44.36 -11.45
N ALA A 39 -15.32 -44.93 -12.51
CA ALA A 39 -16.18 -44.23 -13.45
C ALA A 39 -17.61 -44.08 -12.92
N ARG A 40 -18.24 -42.95 -13.18
CA ARG A 40 -19.69 -42.75 -12.97
C ARG A 40 -20.52 -43.68 -13.87
N GLY A 41 -21.77 -43.93 -13.45
CA GLY A 41 -22.76 -44.71 -14.20
C GLY A 41 -23.19 -46.00 -13.50
N ASN A 42 -24.26 -46.64 -13.99
CA ASN A 42 -24.78 -47.97 -13.61
C ASN A 42 -25.29 -48.17 -12.17
N CYS A 43 -24.71 -47.53 -11.16
CA CYS A 43 -25.12 -47.65 -9.76
C CYS A 43 -24.85 -46.36 -8.97
N SER A 44 -25.38 -46.29 -7.75
CA SER A 44 -25.24 -45.11 -6.88
C SER A 44 -23.78 -44.87 -6.48
N PHE A 45 -23.43 -43.60 -6.23
CA PHE A 45 -22.11 -43.23 -5.73
C PHE A 45 -21.74 -43.98 -4.44
N GLU A 46 -22.69 -44.04 -3.50
CA GLU A 46 -22.58 -44.81 -2.27
C GLU A 46 -22.25 -46.29 -2.52
N GLY A 47 -22.91 -46.92 -3.50
CA GLY A 47 -22.65 -48.30 -3.89
C GLY A 47 -21.21 -48.51 -4.36
N LYS A 48 -20.70 -47.57 -5.19
CA LYS A 48 -19.32 -47.56 -5.69
C LYS A 48 -18.31 -47.44 -4.56
N VAL A 49 -18.52 -46.48 -3.64
CA VAL A 49 -17.64 -46.25 -2.50
C VAL A 49 -17.63 -47.45 -1.55
N ARG A 50 -18.79 -48.07 -1.29
CA ARG A 50 -18.83 -49.30 -0.47
C ARG A 50 -18.16 -50.49 -1.16
N ALA A 51 -18.25 -50.60 -2.49
CA ALA A 51 -17.53 -51.63 -3.23
C ALA A 51 -16.01 -51.46 -3.10
N ALA A 52 -15.51 -50.23 -3.23
CA ALA A 52 -14.11 -49.90 -2.99
C ALA A 52 -13.65 -50.22 -1.55
N GLN A 53 -14.44 -49.82 -0.55
CA GLN A 53 -14.14 -50.10 0.85
C GLN A 53 -14.07 -51.61 1.13
N ARG A 54 -15.02 -52.40 0.60
CA ARG A 54 -15.01 -53.87 0.73
C ARG A 54 -13.81 -54.53 0.02
N ALA A 55 -13.32 -53.91 -1.05
CA ALA A 55 -12.13 -54.36 -1.77
C ALA A 55 -10.82 -53.96 -1.09
N GLY A 56 -10.87 -53.22 0.03
CA GLY A 56 -9.70 -52.87 0.84
C GLY A 56 -8.94 -51.62 0.38
N PHE A 57 -9.57 -50.73 -0.40
CA PHE A 57 -8.98 -49.44 -0.74
C PHE A 57 -9.14 -48.44 0.40
N ASP A 58 -8.18 -47.53 0.56
CA ASP A 58 -8.14 -46.51 1.60
C ASP A 58 -8.87 -45.22 1.19
N ALA A 59 -9.01 -44.94 -0.10
CA ALA A 59 -9.81 -43.83 -0.63
C ALA A 59 -10.39 -44.13 -2.02
N ALA A 60 -11.50 -43.46 -2.35
CA ALA A 60 -12.19 -43.61 -3.63
C ALA A 60 -12.31 -42.27 -4.37
N LEU A 61 -11.91 -42.23 -5.62
CA LEU A 61 -12.08 -41.11 -6.53
C LEU A 61 -13.09 -41.50 -7.60
N VAL A 62 -14.25 -40.87 -7.60
CA VAL A 62 -15.27 -41.11 -8.63
C VAL A 62 -15.24 -39.96 -9.62
N HIS A 63 -15.02 -40.26 -10.89
CA HIS A 63 -15.00 -39.25 -11.94
C HIS A 63 -16.29 -39.24 -12.74
N ASP A 64 -16.68 -38.05 -13.18
CA ASP A 64 -17.81 -37.85 -14.06
C ASP A 64 -17.60 -38.51 -15.44
N ASP A 65 -18.69 -38.89 -16.10
CA ASP A 65 -18.75 -39.41 -17.48
C ASP A 65 -19.21 -38.33 -18.48
N GLU A 66 -19.71 -37.21 -17.97
CA GLU A 66 -20.21 -36.07 -18.74
C GLU A 66 -19.29 -34.85 -18.64
N ASP A 67 -19.07 -34.15 -19.77
CA ASP A 67 -18.32 -32.88 -19.82
C ASP A 67 -19.26 -31.70 -19.48
N LYS A 68 -19.58 -31.53 -18.19
CA LYS A 68 -20.44 -30.44 -17.70
C LYS A 68 -19.67 -29.45 -16.82
N ALA A 69 -20.08 -28.18 -16.88
CA ALA A 69 -19.46 -27.09 -16.12
C ALA A 69 -19.69 -27.15 -14.60
N SER A 70 -20.74 -27.86 -14.14
CA SER A 70 -21.08 -28.00 -12.72
C SER A 70 -21.06 -29.46 -12.28
N LEU A 71 -20.29 -29.78 -11.25
CA LEU A 71 -20.31 -31.09 -10.61
C LEU A 71 -21.63 -31.26 -9.84
N TYR A 72 -22.27 -32.42 -10.00
CA TYR A 72 -23.47 -32.75 -9.23
C TYR A 72 -23.10 -33.07 -7.78
N SER A 73 -23.88 -32.54 -6.83
CA SER A 73 -23.79 -33.00 -5.44
C SER A 73 -24.34 -34.43 -5.36
N MET A 74 -23.58 -35.33 -4.76
CA MET A 74 -23.98 -36.73 -4.64
C MET A 74 -24.75 -36.94 -3.35
N VAL A 75 -26.00 -37.40 -3.51
CA VAL A 75 -26.88 -37.81 -2.42
C VAL A 75 -26.62 -39.29 -2.15
N GLY A 76 -26.35 -39.62 -0.90
CA GLY A 76 -26.16 -40.99 -0.43
C GLY A 76 -26.13 -41.02 1.10
N ASP A 77 -26.36 -42.20 1.66
CA ASP A 77 -26.28 -42.45 3.10
C ASP A 77 -24.81 -42.66 3.51
N PRO A 78 -24.24 -41.78 4.36
CA PRO A 78 -22.86 -41.91 4.81
C PRO A 78 -22.65 -43.02 5.85
N GLU A 79 -23.71 -43.64 6.39
CA GLU A 79 -23.56 -44.67 7.41
C GLU A 79 -22.72 -45.87 6.91
N GLY A 80 -21.71 -46.24 7.71
CA GLY A 80 -20.79 -47.35 7.44
C GLY A 80 -19.71 -47.07 6.39
N ILE A 81 -19.61 -45.85 5.86
CA ILE A 81 -18.52 -45.44 4.95
C ILE A 81 -17.45 -44.70 5.77
N HIS A 82 -16.25 -45.27 5.80
CA HIS A 82 -15.12 -44.76 6.58
C HIS A 82 -13.95 -44.28 5.71
N ILE A 83 -13.90 -44.72 4.45
CA ILE A 83 -12.89 -44.25 3.48
C ILE A 83 -13.26 -42.86 2.93
N PRO A 84 -12.30 -41.95 2.72
CA PRO A 84 -12.54 -40.69 2.02
C PRO A 84 -12.97 -40.96 0.58
N ALA A 85 -14.00 -40.25 0.13
CA ALA A 85 -14.49 -40.32 -1.24
C ALA A 85 -14.61 -38.93 -1.84
N VAL A 86 -14.05 -38.74 -3.05
CA VAL A 86 -14.01 -37.45 -3.76
C VAL A 86 -14.64 -37.62 -5.14
N PHE A 87 -15.43 -36.63 -5.54
CA PHE A 87 -15.96 -36.53 -6.90
C PHE A 87 -15.13 -35.55 -7.72
N VAL A 88 -14.73 -35.96 -8.91
CA VAL A 88 -13.91 -35.13 -9.81
C VAL A 88 -14.56 -35.02 -11.18
N SER A 89 -14.21 -33.95 -11.92
CA SER A 89 -14.70 -33.76 -13.29
C SER A 89 -14.19 -34.84 -14.23
N LYS A 90 -14.85 -35.01 -15.38
CA LYS A 90 -14.41 -35.94 -16.43
C LYS A 90 -12.97 -35.67 -16.86
N MET A 91 -12.61 -34.42 -17.14
CA MET A 91 -11.24 -34.03 -17.50
C MET A 91 -10.20 -34.45 -16.44
N ALA A 92 -10.51 -34.22 -15.16
CA ALA A 92 -9.62 -34.63 -14.06
C ALA A 92 -9.52 -36.16 -13.99
N GLY A 93 -10.65 -36.87 -14.09
CA GLY A 93 -10.71 -38.32 -14.09
C GLY A 93 -9.93 -38.96 -15.24
N GLU A 94 -10.10 -38.48 -16.47
CA GLU A 94 -9.35 -38.96 -17.64
C GLU A 94 -7.85 -38.72 -17.51
N THR A 95 -7.46 -37.59 -16.90
CA THR A 95 -6.06 -37.30 -16.59
C THR A 95 -5.52 -38.29 -15.57
N LEU A 96 -6.23 -38.48 -14.45
CA LEU A 96 -5.87 -39.45 -13.40
C LEU A 96 -5.79 -40.87 -13.94
N LYS A 97 -6.70 -41.26 -14.85
CA LYS A 97 -6.74 -42.59 -15.46
C LYS A 97 -5.46 -42.94 -16.22
N LYS A 98 -4.78 -41.95 -16.81
CA LYS A 98 -3.47 -42.15 -17.49
C LYS A 98 -2.38 -42.61 -16.51
N PHE A 99 -2.47 -42.19 -15.25
CA PHE A 99 -1.51 -42.49 -14.19
C PHE A 99 -1.99 -43.59 -13.23
N ALA A 100 -3.23 -44.08 -13.36
CA ALA A 100 -3.85 -45.05 -12.46
C ALA A 100 -3.38 -46.51 -12.69
N ARG A 101 -2.06 -46.72 -12.81
CA ARG A 101 -1.41 -48.03 -13.02
C ARG A 101 -0.82 -48.64 -11.74
N GLY A 102 -0.93 -47.93 -10.61
CA GLY A 102 -0.59 -48.44 -9.28
C GLY A 102 0.89 -48.42 -8.90
N GLU A 103 1.83 -48.72 -9.80
CA GLU A 103 3.27 -48.78 -9.45
C GLU A 103 4.00 -47.43 -9.64
N ASP A 104 3.55 -46.59 -10.58
CA ASP A 104 4.20 -45.32 -10.93
C ASP A 104 3.34 -44.07 -10.64
N GLY A 105 2.10 -44.26 -10.18
CA GLY A 105 1.12 -43.18 -10.03
C GLY A 105 0.67 -42.99 -8.60
N GLU A 106 1.07 -41.88 -7.98
CA GLU A 106 0.56 -41.43 -6.68
C GLU A 106 -0.50 -40.35 -6.87
N CYS A 107 -1.54 -40.37 -6.04
CA CYS A 107 -2.58 -39.35 -5.99
C CYS A 107 -2.70 -38.84 -4.55
N CYS A 108 -2.78 -37.52 -4.40
CA CYS A 108 -2.96 -36.87 -3.10
C CYS A 108 -4.31 -36.15 -3.04
N ILE A 109 -5.01 -36.32 -1.93
CA ILE A 109 -6.24 -35.60 -1.59
C ILE A 109 -5.88 -34.61 -0.49
N ASN A 110 -5.81 -33.33 -0.84
CA ASN A 110 -5.47 -32.27 0.10
C ASN A 110 -6.75 -31.56 0.57
N SER A 111 -6.77 -31.14 1.84
CA SER A 111 -7.84 -30.29 2.35
C SER A 111 -7.57 -28.85 1.92
N SER A 112 -8.36 -28.31 0.99
CA SER A 112 -8.14 -26.98 0.38
C SER A 112 -8.40 -25.80 1.32
N MET A 113 -8.69 -26.04 2.59
CA MET A 113 -9.21 -25.03 3.51
C MET A 113 -8.12 -24.17 4.18
N ASP A 114 -6.83 -24.50 4.08
CA ASP A 114 -5.79 -23.75 4.79
C ASP A 114 -4.84 -22.92 3.90
N GLU A 115 -4.65 -23.30 2.62
CA GLU A 115 -3.73 -22.55 1.74
C GLU A 115 -4.31 -21.21 1.23
N THR A 116 -5.62 -21.13 0.99
CA THR A 116 -6.22 -19.92 0.37
C THR A 116 -6.46 -18.81 1.38
N ALA A 117 -6.86 -19.12 2.62
CA ALA A 117 -7.07 -18.09 3.64
C ALA A 117 -5.75 -17.47 4.10
N GLY A 118 -4.73 -18.30 4.36
CA GLY A 118 -3.41 -17.84 4.78
C GLY A 118 -2.72 -16.96 3.72
N THR A 119 -2.71 -17.40 2.46
CA THR A 119 -2.10 -16.64 1.38
C THR A 119 -2.79 -15.31 1.13
N VAL A 120 -4.13 -15.25 1.16
CA VAL A 120 -4.88 -13.99 0.99
C VAL A 120 -4.60 -13.01 2.13
N LEU A 121 -4.51 -13.48 3.38
CA LEU A 121 -4.18 -12.63 4.52
C LEU A 121 -2.76 -12.05 4.43
N VAL A 122 -1.79 -12.88 4.04
CA VAL A 122 -0.39 -12.45 3.84
C VAL A 122 -0.30 -11.42 2.72
N MET A 123 -0.93 -11.68 1.57
CA MET A 123 -0.94 -10.74 0.44
C MET A 123 -1.61 -9.40 0.80
N SER A 124 -2.67 -9.44 1.62
CA SER A 124 -3.34 -8.24 2.10
C SER A 124 -2.44 -7.43 3.04
N PHE A 125 -1.73 -8.09 3.96
CA PHE A 125 -0.82 -7.44 4.90
C PHE A 125 0.36 -6.77 4.19
N VAL A 126 1.01 -7.47 3.25
CA VAL A 126 2.11 -6.92 2.46
C VAL A 126 1.66 -5.69 1.67
N SER A 127 0.48 -5.75 1.06
CA SER A 127 -0.09 -4.63 0.30
C SER A 127 -0.30 -3.39 1.18
N LEU A 128 -0.81 -3.55 2.40
CA LEU A 128 -1.02 -2.44 3.33
C LEU A 128 0.30 -1.78 3.76
N VAL A 129 1.33 -2.58 4.05
CA VAL A 129 2.66 -2.07 4.44
C VAL A 129 3.29 -1.24 3.32
N VAL A 130 3.15 -1.67 2.06
CA VAL A 130 3.64 -0.90 0.91
C VAL A 130 2.91 0.43 0.77
N ILE A 131 1.57 0.45 0.91
CA ILE A 131 0.79 1.69 0.83
C ILE A 131 1.19 2.67 1.94
N ILE A 132 1.33 2.19 3.18
CA ILE A 132 1.72 3.02 4.33
C ILE A 132 3.12 3.61 4.12
N SER A 133 4.08 2.82 3.61
CA SER A 133 5.44 3.30 3.38
C SER A 133 5.52 4.36 2.28
N VAL A 134 4.73 4.24 1.21
CA VAL A 134 4.61 5.25 0.15
C VAL A 134 4.00 6.54 0.69
N VAL A 135 2.90 6.45 1.44
CA VAL A 135 2.25 7.64 2.06
C VAL A 135 3.18 8.31 3.06
N ALA A 136 3.84 7.56 3.93
CA ALA A 136 4.81 8.09 4.88
C ALA A 136 5.98 8.79 4.17
N SER A 137 6.51 8.21 3.10
CA SER A 137 7.58 8.81 2.29
C SER A 137 7.11 10.12 1.64
N PHE A 138 5.89 10.17 1.12
CA PHE A 138 5.30 11.38 0.55
C PHE A 138 5.10 12.48 1.60
N LEU A 139 4.55 12.13 2.77
CA LEU A 139 4.37 13.06 3.89
C LEU A 139 5.71 13.57 4.42
N PHE A 140 6.71 12.70 4.55
CA PHE A 140 8.06 13.07 4.95
C PHE A 140 8.70 14.01 3.92
N ALA A 141 8.64 13.68 2.62
CA ALA A 141 9.14 14.55 1.57
C ALA A 141 8.42 15.91 1.54
N ARG A 142 7.09 15.94 1.75
CA ARG A 142 6.33 17.19 1.87
C ARG A 142 6.77 17.99 3.09
N ASN A 143 6.93 17.34 4.25
CA ASN A 143 7.37 18.00 5.47
C ASN A 143 8.80 18.55 5.35
N CYS A 144 9.72 17.79 4.74
CA CYS A 144 11.07 18.27 4.44
C CYS A 144 11.05 19.44 3.46
N ARG A 145 10.17 19.44 2.44
CA ARG A 145 9.99 20.59 1.54
C ARG A 145 9.45 21.82 2.28
N LEU A 146 8.47 21.65 3.16
CA LEU A 146 7.91 22.74 3.98
C LEU A 146 8.95 23.31 4.95
N LEU A 147 9.69 22.45 5.64
CA LEU A 147 10.78 22.87 6.54
C LEU A 147 11.90 23.58 5.77
N ARG A 148 12.27 23.08 4.59
CA ARG A 148 13.29 23.71 3.74
C ARG A 148 12.84 25.08 3.22
N HIS A 149 11.55 25.24 2.92
CA HIS A 149 10.98 26.53 2.56
C HIS A 149 10.95 27.54 3.73
N GLY A 150 11.03 27.06 4.97
CA GLY A 150 11.17 27.89 6.16
C GLY A 150 12.62 28.34 6.47
N VAL A 151 13.63 27.66 5.91
CA VAL A 151 15.06 28.00 6.16
C VAL A 151 15.55 29.14 5.25
N ASP A 152 14.93 29.36 4.09
CA ASP A 152 15.30 30.42 3.14
C ASP A 152 14.61 31.78 3.40
N ASN A 153 13.71 31.84 4.40
CA ASN A 153 13.01 33.07 4.80
C ASN A 153 13.68 33.75 6.00
N ARG A 154 15.02 33.90 6.00
CA ARG A 154 15.58 34.97 6.83
C ARG A 154 15.23 36.27 6.13
N PRO A 155 14.45 37.19 6.74
CA PRO A 155 14.27 38.50 6.16
C PRO A 155 15.67 39.09 5.94
N PRO A 156 15.98 39.63 4.75
CA PRO A 156 17.22 40.36 4.58
C PRO A 156 17.22 41.45 5.66
N TYR A 157 18.26 41.48 6.50
CA TYR A 157 18.41 42.46 7.56
C TYR A 157 19.71 43.21 7.32
N ILE A 158 19.66 44.54 7.35
CA ILE A 158 20.87 45.35 7.29
C ILE A 158 21.48 45.34 8.68
N LYS A 159 22.78 45.00 8.79
CA LYS A 159 23.48 45.09 10.08
C LYS A 159 23.44 46.54 10.58
N LYS A 160 23.12 46.75 11.86
CA LYS A 160 22.96 48.08 12.49
C LYS A 160 24.09 49.06 12.16
N HIS A 161 25.34 48.60 12.18
CA HIS A 161 26.52 49.43 11.89
C HIS A 161 26.58 49.98 10.44
N VAL A 162 25.83 49.40 9.50
CA VAL A 162 25.72 49.90 8.12
C VAL A 162 24.65 50.99 8.06
N VAL A 163 23.53 50.81 8.76
CA VAL A 163 22.45 51.80 8.86
C VAL A 163 22.94 53.07 9.56
N GLU A 164 23.73 52.94 10.63
CA GLU A 164 24.30 54.07 11.37
C GLU A 164 25.26 54.93 10.52
N LYS A 165 25.82 54.37 9.44
CA LYS A 165 26.70 55.08 8.51
C LYS A 165 25.95 55.85 7.42
N LEU A 166 24.64 55.64 7.28
CA LEU A 166 23.83 56.39 6.32
C LEU A 166 23.76 57.87 6.74
N PRO A 167 23.76 58.81 5.78
CA PRO A 167 23.72 60.24 6.07
C PRO A 167 22.54 60.58 6.98
N SER A 168 22.79 61.41 7.98
CA SER A 168 21.76 61.98 8.84
C SER A 168 21.90 63.49 8.93
N VAL A 169 20.77 64.18 8.93
CA VAL A 169 20.68 65.64 8.92
C VAL A 169 19.74 66.04 10.06
N VAL A 170 20.10 67.12 10.76
CA VAL A 170 19.21 67.72 11.76
C VAL A 170 18.24 68.63 11.03
N TYR A 171 16.95 68.35 11.13
CA TYR A 171 15.92 69.18 10.53
C TYR A 171 15.93 70.57 11.16
N LYS A 172 15.94 71.58 10.30
CA LYS A 172 15.81 72.99 10.65
C LYS A 172 14.66 73.53 9.84
N ALA A 173 13.56 73.82 10.51
CA ALA A 173 12.37 74.37 9.90
C ALA A 173 12.74 75.65 9.13
N PRO A 174 12.26 75.79 7.88
CA PRO A 174 12.47 77.02 7.14
C PRO A 174 11.72 78.16 7.85
N CYS A 175 12.47 79.20 8.23
CA CYS A 175 11.88 80.45 8.72
C CYS A 175 11.09 81.11 7.57
N SER A 176 9.80 80.80 7.45
CA SER A 176 8.80 81.50 6.62
C SER A 176 8.99 81.47 5.09
N SER A 177 8.30 80.57 4.38
CA SER A 177 7.53 80.84 3.14
C SER A 177 7.12 79.53 2.48
N GLY A 178 5.82 79.41 2.17
CA GLY A 178 5.17 78.19 1.72
C GLY A 178 5.77 77.57 0.46
N ASN A 179 6.33 76.39 0.62
CA ASN A 179 6.59 75.45 -0.46
C ASN A 179 6.36 74.03 0.09
N ASN A 180 5.41 73.29 -0.49
CA ASN A 180 5.05 71.92 -0.11
C ASN A 180 6.17 70.94 -0.51
N CYS A 181 7.19 70.80 0.33
CA CYS A 181 8.15 69.70 0.27
C CYS A 181 7.92 68.82 1.49
N GLU A 182 7.27 67.67 1.30
CA GLU A 182 7.03 66.57 2.26
C GLU A 182 7.77 66.69 3.63
N GLU A 183 7.20 67.50 4.52
CA GLU A 183 7.74 67.84 5.85
C GLU A 183 7.32 66.81 6.92
N ALA A 184 6.97 65.59 6.52
CA ALA A 184 6.44 64.57 7.41
C ALA A 184 7.09 63.20 7.18
N CYS A 185 7.28 62.47 8.27
CA CYS A 185 7.83 61.12 8.25
C CYS A 185 6.78 60.11 7.77
N ALA A 186 7.00 59.44 6.64
CA ALA A 186 6.02 58.46 6.13
C ALA A 186 5.93 57.15 6.95
N ILE A 187 6.69 57.01 8.05
CA ILE A 187 6.62 55.85 8.96
C ILE A 187 5.72 56.15 10.16
N CYS A 188 5.95 57.25 10.89
CA CYS A 188 5.11 57.65 12.03
C CYS A 188 3.95 58.58 11.64
N LEU A 189 3.97 59.14 10.44
CA LEU A 189 3.01 60.11 9.91
C LEU A 189 2.96 61.44 10.70
N GLU A 190 4.05 61.76 11.40
CA GLU A 190 4.23 63.02 12.13
C GLU A 190 5.07 64.01 11.30
N ASP A 191 4.76 65.30 11.44
CA ASP A 191 5.54 66.39 10.85
C ASP A 191 6.93 66.50 11.51
N TYR A 192 7.92 67.03 10.79
CA TYR A 192 9.28 67.20 11.30
C TYR A 192 9.39 68.44 12.20
N ASP A 193 9.94 68.24 13.38
CA ASP A 193 10.19 69.30 14.35
C ASP A 193 11.65 69.79 14.31
N ASN A 194 11.83 71.05 14.70
CA ASN A 194 13.16 71.65 14.81
C ASN A 194 14.07 70.85 15.76
N GLY A 195 15.16 70.31 15.23
CA GLY A 195 16.09 69.48 15.99
C GLY A 195 15.93 67.97 15.76
N ASP A 196 14.93 67.54 15.00
CA ASP A 196 14.75 66.14 14.64
C ASP A 196 15.93 65.60 13.85
N MET A 197 16.36 64.38 14.17
CA MET A 197 17.38 63.68 13.41
C MET A 197 16.71 62.87 12.29
N LEU A 198 16.95 63.29 11.05
CA LEU A 198 16.45 62.61 9.86
C LEU A 198 17.54 61.78 9.22
N ARG A 199 17.20 60.57 8.78
CA ARG A 199 18.04 59.68 7.98
C ARG A 199 17.69 59.86 6.51
N LEU A 200 18.70 60.13 5.69
CA LEU A 200 18.55 60.22 4.23
C LEU A 200 18.97 58.90 3.60
N LEU A 201 18.03 58.22 2.93
CA LEU A 201 18.33 57.00 2.18
C LEU A 201 18.99 57.33 0.82
N PRO A 202 19.67 56.37 0.16
CA PRO A 202 20.26 56.59 -1.18
C PRO A 202 19.24 57.00 -2.25
N CYS A 203 17.97 56.59 -2.08
CA CYS A 203 16.85 57.00 -2.90
C CYS A 203 16.34 58.43 -2.63
N LYS A 204 17.02 59.19 -1.75
CA LYS A 204 16.73 60.56 -1.33
C LYS A 204 15.47 60.78 -0.49
N HIS A 205 14.83 59.72 -0.02
CA HIS A 205 13.73 59.85 0.95
C HIS A 205 14.28 60.03 2.36
N GLU A 206 13.60 60.86 3.13
CA GLU A 206 13.93 61.24 4.50
C GLU A 206 12.93 60.64 5.50
N PHE A 207 13.43 60.24 6.66
CA PHE A 207 12.63 59.66 7.76
C PHE A 207 13.30 59.98 9.09
N HIS A 208 12.57 60.01 10.20
CA HIS A 208 13.22 60.03 11.52
C HIS A 208 14.16 58.83 11.68
N VAL A 209 15.35 59.08 12.21
CA VAL A 209 16.34 58.04 12.55
C VAL A 209 15.70 56.94 13.41
N GLU A 210 14.88 57.33 14.38
CA GLU A 210 14.20 56.40 15.30
C GLU A 210 13.15 55.53 14.60
N CYS A 211 12.61 55.98 13.47
CA CYS A 211 11.60 55.26 12.70
C CYS A 211 12.23 54.30 11.68
N ILE A 212 13.21 54.78 10.92
CA ILE A 212 13.79 54.03 9.79
C ILE A 212 14.87 53.03 10.21
N ASP A 213 15.61 53.28 11.30
CA ASP A 213 16.62 52.33 11.75
C ASP A 213 16.02 50.99 12.21
N PRO A 214 14.95 50.97 13.04
CA PRO A 214 14.24 49.73 13.37
C PRO A 214 13.61 49.08 12.14
N TRP A 215 13.13 49.88 11.18
CA TRP A 215 12.59 49.38 9.92
C TRP A 215 13.63 48.57 9.14
N LEU A 216 14.82 49.14 8.90
CA LEU A 216 15.89 48.52 8.12
C LEU A 216 16.58 47.35 8.83
N THR A 217 16.51 47.31 10.15
CA THR A 217 17.14 46.24 10.96
C THR A 217 16.19 45.09 11.29
N LYS A 218 14.86 45.28 11.23
CA LYS A 218 13.87 44.27 11.64
C LYS A 218 12.86 43.87 10.56
N TRP A 219 12.47 44.79 9.68
CA TRP A 219 11.28 44.62 8.83
C TRP A 219 11.63 44.45 7.34
N GLY A 220 12.59 45.21 6.80
CA GLY A 220 13.01 45.04 5.41
C GLY A 220 14.13 45.98 4.99
N THR A 221 14.86 45.66 3.92
CA THR A 221 16.05 46.40 3.46
C THR A 221 15.78 47.48 2.41
N PHE A 222 14.50 47.81 2.20
CA PHE A 222 14.03 48.72 1.16
C PHE A 222 13.37 49.99 1.75
N CYS A 223 13.34 51.05 0.94
CA CYS A 223 12.67 52.31 1.28
C CYS A 223 11.15 52.11 1.46
N PRO A 224 10.54 52.58 2.57
CA PRO A 224 9.09 52.51 2.79
C PRO A 224 8.24 53.12 1.68
N VAL A 225 8.74 54.19 1.05
CA VAL A 225 8.03 54.97 0.01
C VAL A 225 8.21 54.35 -1.37
N CYS A 226 9.44 54.27 -1.89
CA CYS A 226 9.69 53.85 -3.28
C CYS A 226 10.04 52.37 -3.46
N LYS A 227 10.15 51.59 -2.37
CA LYS A 227 10.55 50.17 -2.38
C LYS A 227 11.92 49.88 -3.01
N LEU A 228 12.76 50.89 -3.23
CA LEU A 228 14.14 50.69 -3.67
C LEU A 228 14.99 50.13 -2.53
N GLU A 229 15.76 49.08 -2.83
CA GLU A 229 16.70 48.46 -1.90
C GLU A 229 17.81 49.46 -1.50
N VAL A 230 18.05 49.59 -0.19
CA VAL A 230 19.00 50.56 0.37
C VAL A 230 20.45 50.18 0.07
N LEU A 231 20.72 48.90 -0.22
CA LEU A 231 22.06 48.38 -0.54
C LEU A 231 22.40 48.36 -2.03
N THR A 232 21.46 48.71 -2.92
CA THR A 232 21.68 48.74 -4.38
C THR A 232 21.74 50.15 -4.97
N GLY A 233 21.91 51.18 -4.12
CA GLY A 233 22.30 52.50 -4.61
C GLY A 233 23.80 52.49 -4.88
N GLU A 234 24.18 52.64 -6.15
CA GLU A 234 25.56 52.79 -6.64
C GLU A 234 26.38 53.81 -5.83
#